data_AF-A0A1V9YW69-F1
#
_entry.id   AF-A0A1V9YW69-F1
#
_cell.length_a   1.000
_cell.length_b   1.000
_cell.length_c   1.000
_cell.angle_alpha   90.00
_cell.angle_beta   90.00
_cell.angle_gamma   90.00
#
_symmetry.space_group_name_H-M   'P 1'
#
loop_
_entity.id
_entity.type
_entity.pdbx_description
1 polymer ?
#
loop_
_entity_poly.entity_id
_entity_poly.type
_entity_poly.pdbx_seq_one_letter_code
_entity_poly.pdbx_strand_id
1 'polypeptide(L)'
;MRALVLSVITASVANACPYASMQGGARILVADSNCGSFASKTCLVSPSCAKIYPQNPISDTSTAFTEVDAVGDLTNYPNKAFNLYHNAIKSVTNMDLSSFTYLSLGRNPLETIANVNFTNNLVFFDIAGCPVSNFVLNVDAFATLDALDKWTDRSSEAAGFRVSQSIASNASACTAVNGKLKLLWEGKTSHTVSVCVLGDLSLLSALAANNSSTGTSTTLVAGLLIGGIVLVVVGAMIVIQRKKEGKWFVPRPKSEDFAPESEPQTPPHESCQYIATSCSPSNQRDQYVYVATI
;
A
#
# COMPACT_ATOMS: atom_id res chain seq x y z
N MET A 1 -53.67 14.25 -27.66
CA MET A 1 -52.70 13.15 -27.49
C MET A 1 -51.84 13.48 -26.28
N ARG A 2 -51.92 12.70 -25.19
CA ARG A 2 -51.10 12.90 -23.98
C ARG A 2 -49.88 12.00 -24.09
N ALA A 3 -48.69 12.59 -24.17
CA ALA A 3 -47.43 11.88 -24.19
C ALA A 3 -47.08 11.41 -22.77
N LEU A 4 -46.89 10.11 -22.60
CA LEU A 4 -46.48 9.47 -21.36
C LEU A 4 -44.95 9.46 -21.34
N VAL A 5 -44.34 10.28 -20.49
CA VAL A 5 -42.87 10.31 -20.31
C VAL A 5 -42.49 9.19 -19.36
N LEU A 6 -41.85 8.14 -19.88
CA LEU A 6 -41.21 7.11 -19.07
C LEU A 6 -39.89 7.66 -18.51
N SER A 7 -39.86 7.97 -17.22
CA SER A 7 -38.62 8.26 -16.50
C SER A 7 -37.89 6.95 -16.21
N VAL A 8 -36.75 6.72 -16.89
CA VAL A 8 -35.83 5.63 -16.56
C VAL A 8 -35.08 6.04 -15.30
N ILE A 9 -35.35 5.37 -14.18
CA ILE A 9 -34.57 5.51 -12.95
C ILE A 9 -33.30 4.69 -13.14
N THR A 10 -32.19 5.34 -13.47
CA THR A 10 -30.87 4.71 -13.40
C THR A 10 -30.40 4.71 -11.94
N ALA A 11 -30.37 3.53 -11.31
CA ALA A 11 -29.71 3.39 -10.03
C ALA A 11 -28.20 3.61 -10.24
N SER A 12 -27.66 4.72 -9.72
CA SER A 12 -26.21 4.92 -9.67
C SER A 12 -25.64 3.89 -8.69
N VAL A 13 -24.96 2.86 -9.23
CA VAL A 13 -24.07 2.04 -8.41
C VAL A 13 -22.98 2.97 -7.88
N ALA A 14 -23.03 3.28 -6.58
CA ALA A 14 -21.93 3.99 -5.95
C ALA A 14 -20.70 3.11 -6.12
N ASN A 15 -19.71 3.57 -6.89
CA ASN A 15 -18.47 2.84 -7.07
C ASN A 15 -17.86 2.62 -5.68
N ALA A 16 -17.65 1.35 -5.31
CA ALA A 16 -16.98 1.02 -4.08
C ALA A 16 -15.60 1.69 -4.07
N CYS A 17 -15.24 2.29 -2.93
CA CYS A 17 -13.93 2.93 -2.81
C CYS A 17 -12.83 1.88 -2.99
N PRO A 18 -11.90 2.03 -3.95
CA PRO A 18 -10.82 1.06 -4.17
C PRO A 18 -9.88 0.93 -2.97
N TYR A 19 -9.93 1.89 -2.05
CA TYR A 19 -9.06 1.96 -0.87
C TYR A 19 -9.67 1.36 0.40
N ALA A 20 -10.85 0.75 0.33
CA ALA A 20 -11.54 0.20 1.49
C ALA A 20 -10.76 -0.88 2.26
N SER A 21 -9.81 -1.56 1.59
CA SER A 21 -8.96 -2.60 2.17
C SER A 21 -7.70 -2.05 2.88
N MET A 22 -7.39 -0.76 2.76
CA MET A 22 -6.23 -0.13 3.39
C MET A 22 -6.50 0.18 4.88
N GLN A 23 -6.89 -0.84 5.63
CA GLN A 23 -7.25 -0.75 7.05
C GLN A 23 -6.01 -0.41 7.89
N GLY A 24 -5.91 0.85 8.31
CA GLY A 24 -4.75 1.41 8.98
C GLY A 24 -4.33 2.76 8.41
N GLY A 25 -4.74 3.06 7.18
CA GLY A 25 -4.53 4.37 6.57
C GLY A 25 -5.68 5.32 6.86
N ALA A 26 -5.56 6.20 7.87
CA ALA A 26 -6.55 7.26 8.03
C ALA A 26 -6.43 8.28 6.89
N ARG A 27 -5.20 8.51 6.40
CA ARG A 27 -4.84 9.47 5.35
C ARG A 27 -4.11 8.76 4.22
N ILE A 28 -4.83 8.54 3.12
CA ILE A 28 -4.35 7.86 1.91
C ILE A 28 -4.02 8.92 0.86
N LEU A 29 -2.76 9.01 0.46
CA LEU A 29 -2.33 9.93 -0.60
C LEU A 29 -2.60 9.31 -1.96
N VAL A 30 -3.38 10.01 -2.78
CA VAL A 30 -3.81 9.54 -4.11
C VAL A 30 -3.72 10.67 -5.14
N ALA A 31 -3.61 10.30 -6.41
CA ALA A 31 -3.67 11.20 -7.55
C ALA A 31 -4.49 10.57 -8.69
N ASP A 32 -5.71 10.16 -8.38
CA ASP A 32 -6.64 9.51 -9.29
C ASP A 32 -7.98 10.26 -9.37
N SER A 33 -8.99 9.62 -9.97
CA SER A 33 -10.32 10.19 -10.11
C SER A 33 -11.04 10.49 -8.77
N ASN A 34 -10.58 9.93 -7.64
CA ASN A 34 -11.15 10.21 -6.32
C ASN A 34 -10.77 11.61 -5.80
N CYS A 35 -9.74 12.25 -6.37
CA CYS A 35 -9.51 13.68 -6.16
C CYS A 35 -10.61 14.54 -6.79
N GLY A 36 -11.38 14.01 -7.75
CA GLY A 36 -12.55 14.65 -8.33
C GLY A 36 -12.22 16.03 -8.90
N SER A 37 -13.09 17.01 -8.64
CA SER A 37 -13.02 18.37 -9.18
C SER A 37 -12.04 19.31 -8.45
N PHE A 38 -11.11 18.80 -7.64
CA PHE A 38 -10.11 19.69 -7.05
C PHE A 38 -9.28 20.36 -8.14
N ALA A 39 -8.82 21.58 -7.85
CA ALA A 39 -7.86 22.25 -8.74
C ALA A 39 -6.53 21.48 -8.81
N SER A 40 -6.19 20.71 -7.77
CA SER A 40 -5.05 19.83 -7.71
C SER A 40 -5.37 18.40 -8.14
N LYS A 41 -4.40 17.75 -8.77
CA LYS A 41 -4.43 16.33 -9.14
C LYS A 41 -4.17 15.41 -7.95
N THR A 42 -3.48 15.92 -6.92
CA THR A 42 -3.12 15.14 -5.72
C THR A 42 -4.02 15.54 -4.54
N CYS A 43 -4.45 14.55 -3.75
CA CYS A 43 -5.29 14.78 -2.58
C CYS A 43 -5.13 13.66 -1.53
N LEU A 44 -5.65 13.91 -0.32
CA LEU A 44 -5.80 12.89 0.73
C LEU A 44 -7.24 12.39 0.78
N VAL A 45 -7.41 11.08 0.86
CA VAL A 45 -8.71 10.44 1.06
C VAL A 45 -8.63 9.45 2.22
N SER A 46 -9.78 9.14 2.79
CA SER A 46 -9.94 8.03 3.75
C SER A 46 -10.25 6.72 3.01
N PRO A 47 -10.28 5.56 3.69
CA PRO A 47 -10.68 4.28 3.08
C PRO A 47 -12.10 4.24 2.50
N SER A 48 -12.96 5.20 2.85
CA SER A 48 -14.29 5.39 2.25
C SER A 48 -14.28 6.37 1.07
N CYS A 49 -13.10 6.77 0.60
CA CYS A 49 -12.88 7.78 -0.44
C CYS A 49 -13.41 9.18 -0.04
N ALA A 50 -13.74 9.39 1.24
CA ALA A 50 -14.06 10.72 1.73
C ALA A 50 -12.77 11.56 1.77
N LYS A 51 -12.83 12.73 1.13
CA LYS A 51 -11.72 13.67 1.02
C LYS A 51 -11.35 14.24 2.39
N ILE A 52 -10.06 14.30 2.66
CA ILE A 52 -9.50 14.83 3.89
C ILE A 52 -8.93 16.20 3.57
N TYR A 53 -9.31 17.21 4.38
CA TYR A 53 -8.98 18.62 4.15
C TYR A 53 -9.42 19.19 2.80
N PRO A 54 -10.71 19.09 2.43
CA PRO A 54 -11.19 19.58 1.12
C PRO A 54 -10.98 21.08 0.89
N GLN A 55 -10.75 21.88 1.93
CA GLN A 55 -10.50 23.31 1.81
C GLN A 55 -9.02 23.66 1.56
N ASN A 56 -8.10 22.72 1.76
CA ASN A 56 -6.66 22.91 1.62
C ASN A 56 -6.11 21.90 0.59
N PRO A 57 -6.31 22.16 -0.72
CA PRO A 57 -5.79 21.27 -1.75
C PRO A 57 -4.26 21.20 -1.68
N ILE A 58 -3.73 20.01 -1.87
CA ILE A 58 -2.29 19.78 -1.96
C ILE A 58 -1.81 20.35 -3.28
N SER A 59 -0.73 21.14 -3.28
CA SER A 59 -0.20 21.70 -4.53
C SER A 59 0.27 20.59 -5.48
N ASP A 60 0.00 20.76 -6.78
CA ASP A 60 0.56 19.89 -7.82
C ASP A 60 2.09 20.00 -7.92
N THR A 61 2.71 21.00 -7.30
CA THR A 61 4.18 21.11 -7.21
C THR A 61 4.76 20.45 -5.96
N SER A 62 3.92 19.94 -5.06
CA SER A 62 4.39 19.28 -3.85
C SER A 62 5.05 17.95 -4.19
N THR A 63 6.28 17.76 -3.71
CA THR A 63 7.05 16.51 -3.86
C THR A 63 7.26 15.78 -2.54
N ALA A 64 6.99 16.44 -1.42
CA ALA A 64 7.13 15.92 -0.08
C ALA A 64 5.82 15.98 0.68
N PHE A 65 5.50 14.89 1.37
CA PHE A 65 4.28 14.76 2.13
C PHE A 65 4.61 14.30 3.54
N THR A 66 3.84 14.82 4.49
CA THR A 66 3.89 14.43 5.89
C THR A 66 2.53 13.90 6.26
N GLU A 67 2.45 13.18 7.38
CA GLU A 67 1.16 12.73 7.91
C GLU A 67 0.40 11.81 6.92
N VAL A 68 1.12 11.02 6.13
CA VAL A 68 0.55 10.02 5.22
C VAL A 68 0.63 8.64 5.86
N ASP A 69 -0.48 7.91 5.81
CA ASP A 69 -0.57 6.58 6.42
C ASP A 69 -0.59 5.46 5.36
N ALA A 70 -1.07 5.76 4.15
CA ALA A 70 -1.00 4.86 3.00
C ALA A 70 -0.88 5.65 1.68
N VAL A 71 -0.49 4.95 0.62
CA VAL A 71 -0.45 5.47 -0.74
C VAL A 71 -1.45 4.67 -1.58
N GLY A 72 -2.24 5.33 -2.42
CA GLY A 72 -3.15 4.69 -3.37
C GLY A 72 -2.69 4.82 -4.81
N ASP A 73 -3.64 5.00 -5.74
CA ASP A 73 -3.34 5.18 -7.16
C ASP A 73 -2.72 6.56 -7.41
N LEU A 74 -1.52 6.59 -8.01
CA LEU A 74 -0.76 7.80 -8.32
C LEU A 74 -0.68 8.07 -9.83
N THR A 75 -1.54 7.46 -10.64
CA THR A 75 -1.48 7.55 -12.11
C THR A 75 -1.44 9.00 -12.63
N ASN A 76 -2.12 9.96 -11.97
CA ASN A 76 -2.10 11.37 -12.39
C ASN A 76 -1.18 12.25 -11.54
N TYR A 77 -0.29 11.66 -10.75
CA TYR A 77 0.65 12.42 -9.94
C TYR A 77 1.61 13.21 -10.85
N PRO A 78 1.70 14.55 -10.70
CA PRO A 78 2.37 15.41 -11.69
C PRO A 78 3.89 15.44 -11.59
N ASN A 79 4.49 14.99 -10.48
CA ASN A 79 5.92 15.12 -10.24
C ASN A 79 6.66 13.79 -10.41
N LYS A 80 7.94 13.87 -10.76
CA LYS A 80 8.84 12.70 -10.81
C LYS A 80 9.55 12.42 -9.48
N ALA A 81 9.44 13.34 -8.53
CA ALA A 81 9.97 13.19 -7.18
C ALA A 81 8.83 12.93 -6.19
N PHE A 82 9.00 11.89 -5.38
CA PHE A 82 8.03 11.47 -4.39
C PHE A 82 8.72 11.15 -3.07
N ASN A 83 8.52 12.01 -2.08
CA ASN A 83 9.14 11.94 -0.77
C ASN A 83 8.09 11.72 0.31
N LEU A 84 8.11 10.52 0.89
CA LEU A 84 7.30 10.10 2.03
C LEU A 84 8.18 9.75 3.23
N TYR A 85 9.37 10.34 3.34
CA TYR A 85 10.25 10.13 4.47
C TYR A 85 9.54 10.45 5.80
N HIS A 86 9.70 9.58 6.79
CA HIS A 86 9.17 9.75 8.14
C HIS A 86 7.64 9.90 8.21
N ASN A 87 6.94 8.95 7.59
CA ASN A 87 5.48 8.82 7.62
C ASN A 87 5.07 7.50 8.32
N ALA A 88 3.81 7.09 8.18
CA ALA A 88 3.27 5.85 8.76
C ALA A 88 2.98 4.76 7.72
N ILE A 89 3.66 4.78 6.57
CA ILE A 89 3.43 3.83 5.48
C ILE A 89 3.88 2.43 5.87
N LYS A 90 2.96 1.46 5.88
CA LYS A 90 3.27 0.05 6.18
C LYS A 90 3.54 -0.81 4.96
N SER A 91 2.96 -0.47 3.82
CA SER A 91 3.04 -1.27 2.61
C SER A 91 2.98 -0.42 1.36
N VAL A 92 3.78 -0.78 0.36
CA VAL A 92 3.71 -0.25 -1.01
C VAL A 92 3.51 -1.43 -1.94
N THR A 93 2.29 -1.60 -2.46
CA THR A 93 1.93 -2.78 -3.25
C THR A 93 1.08 -2.46 -4.45
N ASN A 94 1.30 -3.16 -5.57
CA ASN A 94 0.49 -3.03 -6.80
C ASN A 94 0.49 -1.59 -7.34
N MET A 95 1.65 -0.94 -7.33
CA MET A 95 1.79 0.45 -7.78
C MET A 95 2.68 0.52 -9.02
N ASP A 96 2.26 1.33 -9.97
CA ASP A 96 3.14 1.75 -11.06
C ASP A 96 3.94 2.97 -10.63
N LEU A 97 5.22 2.75 -10.36
CA LEU A 97 6.19 3.77 -9.93
C LEU A 97 7.16 4.10 -11.07
N SER A 98 6.80 3.74 -12.31
CA SER A 98 7.61 3.87 -13.51
C SER A 98 7.98 5.30 -13.88
N SER A 99 7.16 6.28 -13.50
CA SER A 99 7.37 7.70 -13.81
C SER A 99 8.35 8.39 -12.86
N PHE A 100 8.69 7.77 -11.73
CA PHE A 100 9.51 8.38 -10.70
C PHE A 100 11.01 8.32 -10.99
N THR A 101 11.68 9.44 -10.76
CA THR A 101 13.14 9.55 -10.75
C THR A 101 13.70 9.58 -9.33
N TYR A 102 12.88 9.98 -8.36
CA TYR A 102 13.23 10.04 -6.94
C TYR A 102 12.10 9.44 -6.11
N LEU A 103 12.43 8.46 -5.26
CA LEU A 103 11.50 7.86 -4.31
C LEU A 103 12.16 7.72 -2.94
N SER A 104 11.61 8.42 -1.93
CA SER A 104 12.03 8.24 -0.53
C SER A 104 10.88 7.73 0.33
N LEU A 105 11.09 6.56 0.91
CA LEU A 105 10.20 5.88 1.86
C LEU A 105 10.88 5.68 3.22
N GLY A 106 12.06 6.28 3.44
CA GLY A 106 12.85 6.08 4.65
C GLY A 106 12.10 6.44 5.93
N ARG A 107 12.47 5.81 7.04
CA ARG A 107 11.86 5.98 8.38
C ARG A 107 10.34 5.81 8.41
N ASN A 108 9.82 4.88 7.61
CA ASN A 108 8.44 4.41 7.72
C ASN A 108 8.41 3.04 8.42
N PRO A 109 7.29 2.64 9.05
CA PRO A 109 7.06 1.27 9.49
C PRO A 109 6.79 0.33 8.29
N LEU A 110 7.52 0.49 7.19
CA LEU A 110 7.32 -0.19 5.92
C LEU A 110 7.80 -1.64 6.04
N GLU A 111 6.85 -2.57 6.01
CA GLU A 111 7.08 -4.01 6.14
C GLU A 111 7.08 -4.73 4.78
N THR A 112 6.27 -4.24 3.84
CA THR A 112 6.05 -4.88 2.54
C THR A 112 6.25 -3.94 1.36
N ILE A 113 7.05 -4.37 0.38
CA ILE A 113 7.13 -3.78 -0.96
C ILE A 113 6.90 -4.93 -1.94
N ALA A 114 5.80 -4.91 -2.70
CA ALA A 114 5.47 -6.02 -3.58
C ALA A 114 4.74 -5.60 -4.85
N ASN A 115 5.08 -6.21 -5.99
CA ASN A 115 4.43 -5.94 -7.27
C ASN A 115 4.43 -4.43 -7.61
N VAL A 116 5.60 -3.81 -7.45
CA VAL A 116 5.85 -2.43 -7.85
C VAL A 116 6.64 -2.42 -9.15
N ASN A 117 6.35 -1.46 -10.02
CA ASN A 117 7.08 -1.30 -11.26
C ASN A 117 7.98 -0.07 -11.19
N PHE A 118 9.27 -0.23 -11.52
CA PHE A 118 10.21 0.88 -11.67
C PHE A 118 10.67 0.94 -13.13
N THR A 119 11.10 2.12 -13.58
CA THR A 119 11.82 2.24 -14.86
C THR A 119 13.26 2.64 -14.61
N ASN A 120 14.08 2.48 -15.64
CA ASN A 120 15.48 2.92 -15.67
C ASN A 120 15.67 4.44 -15.49
N ASN A 121 14.59 5.21 -15.31
CA ASN A 121 14.66 6.62 -14.94
C ASN A 121 14.82 6.84 -13.42
N LEU A 122 14.63 5.81 -12.59
CA LEU A 122 14.80 5.92 -11.15
C LEU A 122 16.28 6.18 -10.84
N VAL A 123 16.58 7.32 -10.24
CA VAL A 123 17.92 7.77 -9.86
C VAL A 123 18.15 7.61 -8.36
N PHE A 124 17.10 7.74 -7.55
CA PHE A 124 17.20 7.64 -6.09
C PHE A 124 16.10 6.78 -5.48
N PHE A 125 16.51 5.88 -4.60
CA PHE A 125 15.62 4.99 -3.85
C PHE A 125 16.04 4.88 -2.38
N ASP A 126 15.19 5.33 -1.46
CA ASP A 126 15.49 5.31 -0.03
C ASP A 126 14.46 4.53 0.76
N ILE A 127 14.93 3.46 1.43
CA ILE A 127 14.18 2.65 2.39
C ILE A 127 14.95 2.52 3.72
N ALA A 128 15.87 3.45 4.01
CA ALA A 128 16.63 3.43 5.24
C ALA A 128 15.74 3.64 6.47
N GLY A 129 15.95 2.84 7.51
CA GLY A 129 15.15 2.86 8.73
C GLY A 129 13.80 2.16 8.62
N CYS A 130 13.57 1.36 7.57
CA CYS A 130 12.32 0.62 7.37
C CYS A 130 12.48 -0.87 7.74
N PRO A 131 11.54 -1.48 8.50
CA PRO A 131 11.57 -2.89 8.87
C PRO A 131 11.05 -3.83 7.76
N VAL A 132 11.55 -3.67 6.53
CA VAL A 132 11.07 -4.45 5.38
C VAL A 132 11.37 -5.94 5.58
N SER A 133 10.34 -6.77 5.51
CA SER A 133 10.43 -8.24 5.65
C SER A 133 9.90 -8.98 4.41
N ASN A 134 9.09 -8.34 3.60
CA ASN A 134 8.56 -8.89 2.35
C ASN A 134 8.89 -7.97 1.18
N PHE A 135 9.85 -8.34 0.35
CA PHE A 135 10.30 -7.53 -0.78
C PHE A 135 10.22 -8.35 -2.08
N VAL A 136 9.16 -8.11 -2.87
CA VAL A 136 8.85 -8.84 -4.10
C VAL A 136 8.88 -7.90 -5.31
N LEU A 137 9.73 -8.22 -6.28
CA LEU A 137 9.95 -7.42 -7.49
C LEU A 137 9.68 -8.24 -8.74
N ASN A 138 9.32 -7.57 -9.84
CA ASN A 138 9.42 -8.16 -11.17
C ASN A 138 10.89 -8.08 -11.67
N VAL A 139 11.18 -8.68 -12.83
CA VAL A 139 12.55 -8.73 -13.39
C VAL A 139 13.10 -7.33 -13.68
N ASP A 140 12.29 -6.46 -14.27
CA ASP A 140 12.72 -5.11 -14.67
C ASP A 140 12.98 -4.21 -13.45
N ALA A 141 12.07 -4.20 -12.49
CA ALA A 141 12.19 -3.49 -11.23
C ALA A 141 13.42 -3.93 -10.44
N PHE A 142 13.74 -5.23 -10.43
CA PHE A 142 14.99 -5.73 -9.86
C PHE A 142 16.20 -5.14 -10.59
N ALA A 143 16.25 -5.21 -11.92
CA ALA A 143 17.37 -4.69 -12.70
C ALA A 143 17.56 -3.18 -12.52
N THR A 144 16.48 -2.40 -12.52
CA THR A 144 16.50 -0.96 -12.24
C THR A 144 17.09 -0.67 -10.86
N LEU A 145 16.60 -1.33 -9.81
CA LEU A 145 17.10 -1.08 -8.46
C LEU A 145 18.56 -1.52 -8.31
N ASP A 146 18.92 -2.71 -8.82
CA ASP A 146 20.26 -3.26 -8.71
C ASP A 146 21.31 -2.41 -9.45
N ALA A 147 20.90 -1.67 -10.49
CA ALA A 147 21.76 -0.74 -11.22
C ALA A 147 22.17 0.48 -10.38
N LEU A 148 21.40 0.88 -9.36
CA LEU A 148 21.71 2.03 -8.51
C LEU A 148 23.03 1.84 -7.76
N ASP A 149 23.81 2.91 -7.63
CA ASP A 149 24.98 2.93 -6.75
C ASP A 149 24.58 3.24 -5.31
N LYS A 150 25.44 2.91 -4.35
CA LYS A 150 25.19 3.27 -2.94
C LYS A 150 25.22 4.79 -2.81
N TRP A 151 24.16 5.37 -2.23
CA TRP A 151 24.14 6.79 -1.94
C TRP A 151 25.30 7.15 -1.00
N THR A 152 26.05 8.19 -1.37
CA THR A 152 27.10 8.75 -0.52
C THR A 152 26.54 9.97 0.20
N ASP A 153 26.81 10.06 1.50
CA ASP A 153 26.37 11.15 2.39
C ASP A 153 26.92 12.54 2.01
N ARG A 154 27.70 12.62 0.93
CA ARG A 154 28.42 13.82 0.48
C ARG A 154 27.82 14.48 -0.75
N SER A 155 26.87 13.83 -1.44
CA SER A 155 26.26 14.45 -2.62
C SER A 155 25.10 15.36 -2.20
N SER A 156 25.16 16.61 -2.64
CA SER A 156 23.99 17.51 -2.66
C SER A 156 22.87 16.96 -3.55
N GLU A 157 23.21 16.03 -4.43
CA GLU A 157 22.29 15.34 -5.32
C GLU A 157 21.86 14.02 -4.68
N ALA A 158 20.56 13.81 -4.55
CA ALA A 158 20.04 12.53 -4.15
C ALA A 158 20.13 11.56 -5.34
N ALA A 159 21.19 10.74 -5.35
CA ALA A 159 21.42 9.70 -6.34
C ALA A 159 21.90 8.40 -5.67
N GLY A 160 21.40 7.27 -6.16
CA GLY A 160 21.71 5.95 -5.63
C GLY A 160 20.65 5.40 -4.68
N PHE A 161 21.02 4.37 -3.91
CA PHE A 161 20.13 3.73 -2.95
C PHE A 161 20.56 3.98 -1.50
N ARG A 162 19.58 3.98 -0.59
CA ARG A 162 19.79 3.99 0.86
C ARG A 162 19.04 2.85 1.52
N VAL A 163 19.79 2.03 2.26
CA VAL A 163 19.29 0.94 3.11
C VAL A 163 20.14 0.90 4.38
N SER A 164 19.54 0.62 5.52
CA SER A 164 20.22 0.66 6.83
C SER A 164 20.29 -0.69 7.54
N GLN A 165 19.73 -1.74 6.96
CA GLN A 165 19.69 -3.07 7.55
C GLN A 165 19.58 -4.15 6.48
N SER A 166 19.93 -5.39 6.85
CA SER A 166 19.71 -6.55 6.00
C SER A 166 18.20 -6.84 5.88
N ILE A 167 17.79 -7.32 4.72
CA ILE A 167 16.41 -7.69 4.40
C ILE A 167 16.43 -9.14 3.91
N ALA A 168 15.53 -9.97 4.43
CA ALA A 168 15.45 -11.38 4.07
C ALA A 168 14.01 -11.74 3.70
N SER A 169 13.73 -11.81 2.39
CA SER A 169 12.44 -12.29 1.90
C SER A 169 12.26 -13.79 2.17
N ASN A 170 11.02 -14.20 2.44
CA ASN A 170 10.72 -15.61 2.74
C ASN A 170 10.88 -16.50 1.49
N ALA A 171 11.78 -17.48 1.56
CA ALA A 171 12.09 -18.39 0.45
C ALA A 171 10.87 -19.21 -0.01
N SER A 172 10.13 -19.80 0.93
CA SER A 172 8.96 -20.62 0.62
C SER A 172 7.83 -19.80 0.00
N ALA A 173 7.56 -18.60 0.52
CA ALA A 173 6.59 -17.68 -0.06
C ALA A 173 7.01 -17.24 -1.46
N CYS A 174 8.30 -16.99 -1.68
CA CYS A 174 8.83 -16.64 -2.99
C CYS A 174 8.65 -17.77 -4.02
N THR A 175 8.98 -19.01 -3.66
CA THR A 175 8.76 -20.17 -4.54
C THR A 175 7.27 -20.41 -4.82
N ALA A 176 6.39 -20.17 -3.85
CA ALA A 176 4.94 -20.34 -4.02
C ALA A 176 4.34 -19.42 -5.10
N VAL A 177 4.97 -18.26 -5.35
CA VAL A 177 4.58 -17.33 -6.43
C VAL A 177 5.45 -17.48 -7.69
N ASN A 178 6.13 -18.63 -7.84
CA ASN A 178 7.07 -18.91 -8.93
C ASN A 178 8.22 -17.88 -9.04
N GLY A 179 8.58 -17.26 -7.91
CA GLY A 179 9.72 -16.36 -7.81
C GLY A 179 11.01 -17.10 -7.44
N LYS A 180 12.12 -16.36 -7.54
CA LYS A 180 13.44 -16.79 -7.08
C LYS A 180 14.04 -15.72 -6.18
N LEU A 181 14.64 -16.13 -5.07
CA LEU A 181 15.41 -15.20 -4.25
C LEU A 181 16.66 -14.74 -5.01
N LYS A 182 16.89 -13.43 -5.01
CA LYS A 182 18.10 -12.78 -5.53
C LYS A 182 18.63 -11.78 -4.50
N LEU A 183 19.92 -11.47 -4.59
CA LEU A 183 20.53 -10.42 -3.79
C LEU A 183 20.48 -9.11 -4.58
N LEU A 184 19.94 -8.06 -3.97
CA LEU A 184 20.09 -6.69 -4.46
C LEU A 184 21.39 -6.09 -3.93
N TRP A 185 22.04 -5.31 -4.78
CA TRP A 185 23.19 -4.47 -4.43
C TRP A 185 24.38 -5.26 -3.90
N GLU A 186 24.57 -6.49 -4.40
CA GLU A 186 25.70 -7.34 -4.04
C GLU A 186 27.02 -6.60 -4.31
N GLY A 187 27.89 -6.54 -3.29
CA GLY A 187 29.16 -5.81 -3.36
C GLY A 187 29.05 -4.27 -3.26
N LYS A 188 27.85 -3.69 -3.33
CA LYS A 188 27.64 -2.23 -3.20
C LYS A 188 27.34 -1.80 -1.76
N THR A 189 26.90 -2.71 -0.89
CA THR A 189 26.57 -2.44 0.51
C THR A 189 27.06 -3.56 1.43
N SER A 190 27.19 -3.27 2.72
CA SER A 190 27.52 -4.25 3.77
C SER A 190 26.30 -5.03 4.29
N HIS A 191 25.09 -4.65 3.84
CA HIS A 191 23.84 -5.30 4.22
C HIS A 191 23.45 -6.36 3.19
N THR A 192 22.95 -7.51 3.64
CA THR A 192 22.42 -8.54 2.74
C THR A 192 20.96 -8.23 2.45
N VAL A 193 20.62 -7.91 1.19
CA VAL A 193 19.25 -7.57 0.78
C VAL A 193 18.73 -8.67 -0.15
N SER A 194 18.10 -9.70 0.41
CA SER A 194 17.48 -10.79 -0.33
C SER A 194 16.03 -10.47 -0.67
N VAL A 195 15.74 -10.41 -1.97
CA VAL A 195 14.42 -10.09 -2.51
C VAL A 195 13.87 -11.25 -3.33
N CYS A 196 12.56 -11.38 -3.37
CA CYS A 196 11.90 -12.31 -4.26
C CYS A 196 11.70 -11.67 -5.64
N VAL A 197 12.29 -12.25 -6.68
CA VAL A 197 12.09 -11.79 -8.06
C VAL A 197 11.16 -12.75 -8.77
N LEU A 198 10.00 -12.26 -9.15
CA LEU A 198 9.03 -13.01 -9.95
C LEU A 198 9.63 -13.30 -11.33
N GLY A 199 9.46 -14.53 -11.81
CA GLY A 199 9.82 -14.87 -13.19
C GLY A 199 9.05 -14.03 -14.19
N ASP A 200 9.59 -13.88 -15.40
CA ASP A 200 8.90 -13.16 -16.48
C ASP A 200 7.60 -13.89 -16.85
N LEU A 201 6.47 -13.36 -16.38
CA LEU A 201 5.14 -13.88 -16.65
C LEU A 201 4.76 -13.75 -18.14
N SER A 202 5.48 -12.91 -18.90
CA SER A 202 5.29 -12.76 -20.34
C SER A 202 5.51 -14.08 -21.08
N LEU A 203 6.44 -14.92 -20.60
CA LEU A 203 6.69 -16.24 -21.15
C LEU A 203 5.52 -17.20 -20.89
N LEU A 204 4.87 -17.10 -19.74
CA LEU A 204 3.70 -17.92 -19.43
C LEU A 204 2.48 -17.50 -20.27
N SER A 205 2.30 -16.20 -20.51
CA SER A 205 1.26 -15.70 -21.42
C SER A 205 1.52 -16.13 -22.87
N ALA A 206 2.79 -16.12 -23.32
CA ALA A 206 3.16 -16.59 -24.65
C ALA A 206 2.97 -18.11 -24.81
N LEU A 207 3.28 -18.90 -23.77
CA LEU A 207 3.02 -20.34 -23.75
C LEU A 207 1.52 -20.67 -23.74
N ALA A 208 0.71 -19.90 -23.03
CA ALA A 208 -0.75 -20.04 -23.03
C ALA A 208 -1.38 -19.68 -24.39
N ALA A 209 -0.86 -18.64 -25.05
CA ALA A 209 -1.30 -18.24 -26.39
C ALA A 209 -0.98 -19.31 -27.46
N ASN A 210 0.20 -19.93 -27.39
CA ASN A 210 0.61 -20.94 -28.36
C ASN A 210 -0.12 -22.29 -28.26
N ASN A 211 -0.71 -22.61 -27.11
CA ASN A 211 -1.54 -23.82 -26.96
C ASN A 211 -3.01 -23.63 -27.40
N SER A 212 -3.38 -22.45 -27.90
CA SER A 212 -4.75 -22.15 -28.33
C SER A 212 -5.01 -22.38 -29.82
N SER A 213 -3.99 -22.82 -30.60
CA SER A 213 -4.14 -23.12 -32.03
C SER A 213 -4.11 -24.62 -32.31
N THR A 214 -5.19 -25.32 -31.96
CA THR A 214 -5.58 -26.53 -32.70
C THR A 214 -7.10 -26.62 -32.67
N GLY A 215 -7.71 -26.25 -33.79
CA GLY A 215 -9.14 -26.37 -33.98
C GLY A 215 -9.57 -27.84 -33.90
N THR A 216 -10.70 -28.08 -33.22
CA THR A 216 -11.83 -28.80 -33.79
C THR A 216 -13.04 -28.67 -32.86
N SER A 217 -14.12 -28.24 -33.48
CA SER A 217 -15.46 -27.95 -32.97
C SER A 217 -16.11 -29.11 -32.20
N THR A 218 -15.78 -29.34 -30.92
CA THR A 218 -16.54 -30.27 -30.03
C THR A 218 -16.53 -29.90 -28.54
N THR A 219 -16.04 -28.73 -28.13
CA THR A 219 -15.84 -28.43 -26.68
C THR A 219 -16.90 -27.56 -26.02
N LEU A 220 -17.96 -27.17 -26.72
CA LEU A 220 -19.08 -26.43 -26.11
C LEU A 220 -19.95 -27.30 -25.18
N VAL A 221 -19.72 -28.62 -25.12
CA VAL A 221 -20.48 -29.55 -24.27
C VAL A 221 -19.75 -29.90 -22.96
N ALA A 222 -18.43 -29.75 -22.87
CA ALA A 222 -17.68 -30.14 -21.67
C ALA A 222 -17.63 -29.06 -20.57
N GLY A 223 -17.80 -27.77 -20.91
CA GLY A 223 -17.80 -26.66 -19.95
C GLY A 223 -19.08 -26.54 -19.11
N LEU A 224 -20.21 -27.08 -19.60
CA LEU A 224 -21.50 -27.04 -18.89
C LEU A 224 -21.62 -28.10 -17.78
N LEU A 225 -20.86 -29.19 -17.86
CA LEU A 225 -20.94 -30.27 -16.86
C LEU A 225 -20.23 -29.90 -15.55
N ILE A 226 -19.09 -29.20 -15.62
CA ILE A 226 -18.34 -28.82 -14.41
C ILE A 226 -18.99 -27.60 -13.73
N GLY A 227 -19.47 -26.61 -14.49
CA GLY A 227 -20.18 -25.45 -13.94
C GLY A 227 -21.51 -25.81 -13.26
N GLY A 228 -22.25 -26.78 -13.82
CA GLY A 228 -23.51 -27.26 -13.24
C GLY A 228 -23.31 -27.98 -11.90
N ILE A 229 -22.28 -28.83 -11.78
CA ILE A 229 -22.01 -29.57 -10.53
C ILE A 229 -21.63 -28.61 -9.40
N VAL A 230 -20.82 -27.58 -9.67
CA VAL A 230 -20.44 -26.59 -8.64
C VAL A 230 -21.65 -25.81 -8.14
N LEU A 231 -22.55 -25.36 -9.03
CA LEU A 231 -23.76 -24.63 -8.63
C LEU A 231 -24.74 -25.50 -7.84
N VAL A 232 -24.88 -26.80 -8.18
CA VAL A 232 -25.72 -27.74 -7.42
C VAL A 232 -25.13 -28.01 -6.03
N VAL A 233 -23.82 -28.19 -5.91
CA VAL A 233 -23.16 -28.42 -4.60
C VAL A 233 -23.23 -27.18 -3.72
N VAL A 234 -23.00 -25.99 -4.27
CA VAL A 234 -23.12 -24.72 -3.52
C VAL A 234 -24.58 -24.46 -3.11
N GLY A 235 -25.53 -24.67 -4.01
CA GLY A 235 -26.96 -24.56 -3.70
C GLY A 235 -27.38 -25.55 -2.59
N ALA A 236 -26.92 -26.79 -2.65
CA ALA A 236 -27.17 -27.79 -1.61
C ALA A 236 -26.52 -27.41 -0.27
N MET A 237 -25.28 -26.90 -0.27
CA MET A 237 -24.63 -26.40 0.95
C MET A 237 -25.40 -25.25 1.59
N ILE A 238 -25.87 -24.28 0.81
CA ILE A 238 -26.65 -23.13 1.32
C ILE A 238 -27.97 -23.61 1.95
N VAL A 239 -28.66 -24.57 1.33
CA VAL A 239 -29.90 -25.15 1.89
C VAL A 239 -29.62 -25.94 3.18
N ILE A 240 -28.52 -26.69 3.25
CA ILE A 240 -28.13 -27.43 4.46
C ILE A 240 -27.71 -26.47 5.58
N GLN A 241 -27.00 -25.39 5.27
CA GLN A 241 -26.62 -24.38 6.25
C GLN A 241 -27.86 -23.68 6.82
N ARG A 242 -28.80 -23.26 5.96
CA ARG A 242 -30.08 -22.67 6.42
C ARG A 242 -30.92 -23.61 7.27
N LYS A 243 -30.87 -24.93 7.03
CA LYS A 243 -31.57 -25.92 7.85
C LYS A 243 -30.92 -26.12 9.23
N LYS A 244 -29.61 -25.86 9.37
CA LYS A 244 -28.87 -26.01 10.64
C LYS A 244 -29.05 -24.84 11.60
N GLU A 245 -29.43 -23.67 11.11
CA GLU A 245 -29.69 -22.50 11.96
C GLU A 245 -31.02 -22.58 12.73
N GLY A 246 -31.86 -23.59 12.48
CA GLY A 246 -33.13 -23.79 13.21
C GLY A 246 -33.02 -24.40 14.61
N LYS A 247 -31.82 -24.70 15.15
CA LYS A 247 -31.70 -25.52 16.38
C LYS A 247 -30.66 -25.11 17.42
N TRP A 248 -30.18 -23.86 17.47
CA TRP A 248 -29.35 -23.42 18.59
C TRP A 248 -29.81 -22.08 19.14
N PHE A 249 -30.99 -22.09 19.78
CA PHE A 249 -31.30 -21.14 20.83
C PHE A 249 -30.51 -21.59 22.07
N VAL A 250 -29.28 -21.09 22.21
CA VAL A 250 -28.52 -21.21 23.46
C VAL A 250 -29.07 -20.15 24.41
N PRO A 251 -29.64 -20.52 25.57
CA PRO A 251 -30.07 -19.53 26.56
C PRO A 251 -28.86 -18.70 27.00
N ARG A 252 -29.03 -17.37 27.03
CA ARG A 252 -28.02 -16.46 27.60
C ARG A 252 -27.71 -16.90 29.04
N PRO A 253 -26.45 -17.13 29.40
CA PRO A 253 -26.08 -17.21 30.80
C PRO A 253 -26.42 -15.87 31.46
N LYS A 254 -27.03 -15.96 32.65
CA LYS A 254 -27.37 -14.81 33.48
C LYS A 254 -26.07 -14.05 33.78
N SER A 255 -26.13 -12.73 33.65
CA SER A 255 -25.06 -11.82 34.04
C SER A 255 -24.74 -12.03 35.52
N GLU A 256 -23.52 -12.53 35.81
CA GLU A 256 -22.94 -12.45 37.14
C GLU A 256 -22.51 -10.99 37.37
N ASP A 257 -23.01 -10.43 38.47
CA ASP A 257 -22.67 -9.10 38.97
C ASP A 257 -21.17 -9.06 39.32
N PHE A 258 -20.38 -8.42 38.46
CA PHE A 258 -19.00 -8.07 38.79
C PHE A 258 -18.99 -6.90 39.77
N ALA A 259 -18.43 -7.17 40.95
CA ALA A 259 -18.14 -6.19 41.99
C ALA A 259 -17.22 -5.06 41.46
N PRO A 260 -17.35 -3.83 41.98
CA PRO A 260 -16.53 -2.70 41.56
C PRO A 260 -15.07 -2.92 41.95
N GLU A 261 -14.19 -2.90 40.94
CA GLU A 261 -12.74 -2.91 41.10
C GLU A 261 -12.30 -1.59 41.72
N SER A 262 -11.55 -1.69 42.82
CA SER A 262 -11.03 -0.57 43.59
C SER A 262 -9.98 0.23 42.81
N GLU A 263 -10.17 1.55 42.76
CA GLU A 263 -9.24 2.53 42.19
C GLU A 263 -7.80 2.35 42.73
N PRO A 264 -6.78 2.35 41.84
CA PRO A 264 -5.38 2.44 42.27
C PRO A 264 -5.10 3.83 42.86
N GLN A 265 -4.64 3.84 44.12
CA GLN A 265 -4.16 5.06 44.77
C GLN A 265 -2.95 5.64 44.03
N THR A 266 -3.12 6.87 43.55
CA THR A 266 -2.06 7.69 42.96
C THR A 266 -1.02 8.06 44.04
N PRO A 267 0.28 7.83 43.82
CA PRO A 267 1.30 8.24 44.76
C PRO A 267 1.39 9.77 44.88
N PRO A 268 1.80 10.30 46.05
CA PRO A 268 1.83 11.73 46.31
C PRO A 268 2.84 12.44 45.41
N HIS A 269 2.38 13.52 44.80
CA HIS A 269 3.17 14.46 44.02
C HIS A 269 4.28 15.06 44.88
N GLU A 270 5.52 14.69 44.58
CA GLU A 270 6.72 15.32 45.13
C GLU A 270 6.89 16.69 44.46
N SER A 271 6.71 17.73 45.27
CA SER A 271 6.83 19.13 44.88
C SER A 271 8.30 19.50 44.66
N CYS A 272 8.74 19.48 43.39
CA CYS A 272 10.00 20.12 42.99
C CYS A 272 9.89 21.64 43.15
N GLN A 273 10.59 22.17 44.16
CA GLN A 273 10.82 23.59 44.33
C GLN A 273 11.59 24.15 43.13
N TYR A 274 11.04 25.21 42.53
CA TYR A 274 11.68 26.02 41.51
C TYR A 274 12.93 26.71 42.08
N ILE A 275 14.12 26.29 41.65
CA ILE A 275 15.29 27.17 41.63
C ILE A 275 15.32 27.82 40.25
N ALA A 276 15.05 29.13 40.23
CA ALA A 276 15.15 29.97 39.05
C ALA A 276 16.63 30.13 38.66
N THR A 277 17.08 29.31 37.72
CA THR A 277 18.31 29.59 36.96
C THR A 277 17.91 29.88 35.52
N SER A 278 18.18 31.12 35.12
CA SER A 278 17.97 31.68 33.80
C SER A 278 18.49 30.79 32.68
N CYS A 279 17.57 30.16 31.93
CA CYS A 279 17.85 29.60 30.61
C CYS A 279 17.11 30.41 29.55
N SER A 280 17.92 31.02 28.69
CA SER A 280 17.55 31.76 27.48
C SER A 280 16.59 30.96 26.60
N PRO A 281 15.56 31.58 25.97
CA PRO A 281 14.67 30.86 25.07
C PRO A 281 15.35 30.68 23.71
N SER A 282 16.04 29.56 23.51
CA SER A 282 16.35 29.07 22.16
C SER A 282 15.10 28.40 21.56
N ASN A 283 14.10 29.21 21.28
CA ASN A 283 12.98 28.84 20.44
C ASN A 283 13.42 28.99 18.98
N GLN A 284 14.21 28.04 18.50
CA GLN A 284 14.40 27.79 17.08
C GLN A 284 13.84 26.40 16.79
N ARG A 285 12.53 26.37 16.47
CA ARG A 285 12.04 25.38 15.53
C ARG A 285 12.70 25.70 14.20
N ASP A 286 13.85 25.09 13.94
CA ASP A 286 14.32 24.94 12.57
C ASP A 286 13.37 23.96 11.89
N GLN A 287 12.26 24.50 11.37
CA GLN A 287 11.58 23.89 10.24
C GLN A 287 12.56 23.96 9.07
N TYR A 288 13.40 22.94 8.94
CA TYR A 288 14.08 22.66 7.68
C TYR A 288 13.00 22.24 6.68
N VAL A 289 12.38 23.22 6.04
CA VAL A 289 11.73 23.03 4.76
C VAL A 289 12.86 22.73 3.78
N TYR A 290 13.12 21.44 3.56
CA TYR A 290 13.94 21.02 2.43
C TYR A 290 13.15 21.31 1.16
N VAL A 291 13.32 22.53 0.64
CA VAL A 291 13.01 22.81 -0.75
C VAL A 291 14.08 22.06 -1.55
N ALA A 292 13.75 20.83 -1.96
CA ALA A 292 14.50 20.15 -2.99
C ALA A 292 14.24 20.91 -4.30
N THR A 293 15.04 21.93 -4.57
CA THR A 293 15.14 22.53 -5.90
C THR A 293 15.87 21.50 -6.76
N ILE A 294 15.13 20.87 -7.66
CA ILE A 294 15.66 19.98 -8.72
C ILE A 294 15.77 20.81 -9.99
#